data_AF-A0A8D8CNJ8-F1
#
_entry.id   AF-A0A8D8CNJ8-F1
#
_cell.length_a   1.000
_cell.length_b   1.000
_cell.length_c   1.000
_cell.angle_alpha   90.00
_cell.angle_beta   90.00
_cell.angle_gamma   90.00
#
_symmetry.space_group_name_H-M   'P 1'
#
loop_
_entity.id
_entity.type
_entity.pdbx_description
1 polymer ?
#
loop_
_entity_poly.entity_id
_entity_poly.type
_entity_poly.pdbx_seq_one_letter_code
_entity_poly.pdbx_strand_id
1 'polypeptide(L)'
;RKPMDLRRVIIFYNLFQVLLSGYMFYEHLMAGWLRGYSFSCQTVDYDDGPLSRRMFNLCYVYYLSKLTEFADTVFFVLRKKQSQITDLHVYHHSLTPMEAWILTKFIAGGNATFPNIINNFVHVLMYFYYMLSAMGPRYQKYLWWKKYMTEVQIIQFILCIGHCINALVTGCPFPRFISTLLLINASIFLALFMNFYIQSYKRRPKAVMAGSTVEKVEEAAKNESVEAKEVNNNTVESVELLEKQDKSEDSPVEELKHAEEVSEEACEEPSVVEELAEPALPKDVTEAVEGLRQRIVTLEELIPEDRPSRVEEVTK
;
A
#
# COMPACT_ATOMS: atom_id res chain seq x y z
N ARG A 1 -23.42 -5.19 -9.66
CA ARG A 1 -24.06 -5.13 -8.31
C ARG A 1 -23.33 -4.10 -7.46
N LYS A 2 -24.06 -3.33 -6.64
CA LYS A 2 -23.53 -2.29 -5.74
C LYS A 2 -22.66 -2.91 -4.61
N PRO A 3 -21.70 -2.16 -4.03
CA PRO A 3 -20.92 -2.63 -2.88
C PRO A 3 -21.82 -2.93 -1.68
N MET A 4 -21.53 -4.01 -0.95
CA MET A 4 -22.32 -4.37 0.24
C MET A 4 -21.82 -3.63 1.48
N ASP A 5 -22.75 -3.15 2.31
CA ASP A 5 -22.41 -2.65 3.64
C ASP A 5 -22.23 -3.82 4.62
N LEU A 6 -20.97 -4.11 4.92
CA LEU A 6 -20.55 -5.18 5.83
C LEU A 6 -19.84 -4.62 7.07
N ARG A 7 -20.02 -3.33 7.40
CA ARG A 7 -19.23 -2.66 8.44
C ARG A 7 -19.28 -3.38 9.79
N ARG A 8 -20.48 -3.73 10.28
CA ARG A 8 -20.64 -4.45 11.56
C ARG A 8 -19.99 -5.82 11.52
N VAL A 9 -20.16 -6.55 10.43
CA VAL A 9 -19.57 -7.89 10.24
C VAL A 9 -18.05 -7.81 10.32
N ILE A 10 -17.44 -6.84 9.64
CA ILE A 10 -15.98 -6.62 9.63
C ILE A 10 -15.47 -6.25 11.02
N ILE A 11 -16.20 -5.42 11.79
CA ILE A 11 -15.80 -5.07 13.17
C ILE A 11 -15.75 -6.33 14.05
N PHE A 12 -16.80 -7.15 14.05
CA PHE A 12 -16.84 -8.37 14.86
C PHE A 12 -15.83 -9.42 14.39
N TYR A 13 -15.65 -9.55 13.08
CA TYR A 13 -14.63 -10.42 12.51
C TYR A 13 -13.22 -10.01 12.93
N ASN A 14 -12.87 -8.72 12.83
CA ASN A 14 -11.55 -8.24 13.25
C ASN A 14 -11.36 -8.39 14.77
N LEU A 15 -12.41 -8.17 15.57
CA LEU A 15 -12.35 -8.44 17.02
C LEU A 15 -12.10 -9.92 17.30
N PHE A 16 -12.78 -10.82 16.60
CA PHE A 16 -12.53 -12.26 16.69
C PHE A 16 -11.08 -12.60 16.33
N GLN A 17 -10.54 -12.03 15.25
CA GLN A 17 -9.15 -12.24 14.86
C GLN A 17 -8.16 -11.73 15.92
N VAL A 18 -8.40 -10.56 16.51
CA VAL A 18 -7.58 -10.03 17.61
C VAL A 18 -7.55 -11.00 18.80
N LEU A 19 -8.72 -11.52 19.21
CA LEU A 19 -8.81 -12.46 20.33
C LEU A 19 -8.15 -13.79 20.00
N LEU A 20 -8.35 -14.31 18.78
CA LEU A 20 -7.75 -15.56 18.33
C LEU A 20 -6.22 -15.45 18.25
N SER A 21 -5.69 -14.38 17.65
CA SER A 21 -4.24 -14.12 17.60
C SER A 21 -3.65 -13.91 18.99
N GLY A 22 -4.36 -13.21 19.90
CA GLY A 22 -3.94 -13.04 21.29
C GLY A 22 -3.88 -14.36 22.05
N TYR A 23 -4.90 -15.21 21.90
CA TYR A 23 -4.91 -16.56 22.44
C TYR A 23 -3.73 -17.38 21.91
N MET A 24 -3.52 -17.42 20.59
CA MET A 24 -2.43 -18.18 19.98
C MET A 24 -1.05 -17.65 20.39
N PHE A 25 -0.88 -16.33 20.55
CA PHE A 25 0.34 -15.74 21.05
C PHE A 25 0.65 -16.23 22.48
N TYR A 26 -0.34 -16.13 23.38
CA TYR A 26 -0.21 -16.63 24.74
C TYR A 26 0.10 -18.13 24.78
N GLU A 27 -0.61 -18.93 23.97
CA GLU A 27 -0.40 -20.37 23.90
C GLU A 27 0.98 -20.73 23.39
N HIS A 28 1.55 -20.03 22.40
CA HIS A 28 2.90 -20.36 21.92
C HIS A 28 3.94 -20.10 23.03
N LEU A 29 3.79 -19.00 23.75
CA LEU A 29 4.64 -18.68 24.90
C LEU A 29 4.55 -19.77 25.98
N MET A 30 3.33 -20.19 26.32
CA MET A 30 3.11 -21.15 27.41
C MET A 30 3.28 -22.62 27.02
N ALA A 31 3.22 -22.96 25.74
CA ALA A 31 3.45 -24.30 25.23
C ALA A 31 4.95 -24.62 25.08
N GLY A 32 5.83 -23.61 24.98
CA GLY A 32 7.26 -23.85 24.88
C GLY A 32 8.16 -22.65 25.13
N TRP A 33 7.89 -21.51 24.47
CA TRP A 33 8.85 -20.40 24.36
C TRP A 33 9.18 -19.65 25.66
N LEU A 34 8.33 -19.75 26.68
CA LEU A 34 8.63 -19.31 28.05
C LEU A 34 8.81 -20.47 29.05
N ARG A 35 8.74 -21.73 28.58
CA ARG A 35 8.75 -22.93 29.44
C ARG A 35 9.85 -23.93 29.09
N GLY A 36 10.88 -23.51 28.35
CA GLY A 36 12.09 -24.30 28.14
C GLY A 36 12.55 -24.45 26.69
N TYR A 37 11.82 -23.90 25.71
CA TYR A 37 12.32 -23.88 24.33
C TYR A 37 13.56 -22.99 24.20
N SER A 38 14.53 -23.44 23.42
CA SER A 38 15.72 -22.67 23.08
C SER A 38 15.44 -21.72 21.92
N PHE A 39 15.77 -20.44 22.09
CA PHE A 39 15.71 -19.42 21.03
C PHE A 39 16.79 -19.58 19.95
N SER A 40 17.80 -20.42 20.19
CA SER A 40 18.85 -20.68 19.21
C SER A 40 18.46 -21.84 18.29
N CYS A 41 18.06 -22.96 18.89
CA CYS A 41 17.74 -24.17 18.16
C CYS A 41 16.79 -25.03 18.98
N GLN A 42 15.60 -25.26 18.43
CA GLN A 42 14.59 -26.10 19.06
C GLN A 42 14.12 -27.21 18.12
N THR A 43 14.28 -28.47 18.51
CA THR A 43 13.68 -29.59 17.80
C THR A 43 12.20 -29.73 18.14
N VAL A 44 11.47 -30.45 17.28
CA VAL A 44 10.11 -30.88 17.61
C VAL A 44 10.18 -31.94 18.70
N ASP A 45 9.33 -31.78 19.70
CA ASP A 45 9.12 -32.78 20.74
C ASP A 45 7.91 -33.63 20.34
N TYR A 46 8.15 -34.93 20.09
CA TYR A 46 7.14 -35.91 19.68
C TYR A 46 6.59 -36.75 20.83
N ASP A 47 7.03 -36.50 22.06
CA ASP A 47 6.54 -37.22 23.22
C ASP A 47 5.07 -36.89 23.49
N ASP A 48 4.35 -37.82 24.11
CA ASP A 48 2.95 -37.60 24.51
C ASP A 48 2.85 -36.80 25.83
N GLY A 49 3.65 -35.72 25.93
CA GLY A 49 3.68 -34.84 27.08
C GLY A 49 2.54 -33.82 27.08
N PRO A 50 2.22 -33.21 28.25
CA PRO A 50 1.22 -32.14 28.31
C PRO A 50 1.62 -30.88 27.52
N LEU A 51 2.92 -30.54 27.47
CA LEU A 51 3.41 -29.39 26.70
C LEU A 51 3.45 -29.68 25.19
N SER A 52 3.88 -30.86 24.79
CA SER A 52 3.95 -31.32 23.40
C SER A 52 2.54 -31.39 22.78
N ARG A 53 1.57 -31.98 23.49
CA ARG A 53 0.15 -31.97 23.10
C ARG A 53 -0.43 -30.56 22.97
N ARG A 54 -0.08 -29.67 23.92
CA ARG A 54 -0.50 -28.26 23.87
C ARG A 54 0.04 -27.57 22.61
N MET A 55 1.33 -27.77 22.30
CA MET A 55 1.95 -27.23 21.08
C MET A 55 1.31 -27.79 19.80
N PHE A 56 1.04 -29.10 19.74
CA PHE A 56 0.40 -29.71 18.57
C PHE A 56 -1.01 -29.19 18.32
N ASN A 57 -1.83 -29.10 19.39
CA ASN A 57 -3.15 -28.52 19.30
C ASN A 57 -3.08 -27.05 18.85
N LEU A 58 -2.09 -26.30 19.34
CA LEU A 58 -1.88 -24.93 18.93
C LEU A 58 -1.46 -24.79 17.46
N CYS A 59 -0.58 -25.65 16.94
CA CYS A 59 -0.25 -25.68 15.51
C CYS A 59 -1.51 -25.92 14.67
N TYR A 60 -2.39 -26.82 15.12
CA TYR A 60 -3.66 -27.06 14.45
C TYR A 60 -4.60 -25.84 14.48
N VAL A 61 -4.73 -25.18 15.63
CA VAL A 61 -5.50 -23.92 15.75
C VAL A 61 -4.91 -22.83 14.86
N TYR A 62 -3.58 -22.72 14.78
CA TYR A 62 -2.89 -21.78 13.90
C TYR A 62 -3.18 -22.05 12.43
N TYR A 63 -3.17 -23.32 12.00
CA TYR A 63 -3.60 -23.68 10.64
C TYR A 63 -5.04 -23.25 10.37
N LEU A 64 -5.98 -23.53 11.29
CA LEU A 64 -7.37 -23.11 11.15
C LEU A 64 -7.51 -21.59 11.09
N SER A 65 -6.71 -20.84 11.86
CA SER A 65 -6.73 -19.38 11.82
C SER A 65 -6.39 -18.88 10.42
N LYS A 66 -5.39 -19.44 9.74
CA LYS A 66 -5.04 -19.04 8.37
C LYS A 66 -6.17 -19.26 7.36
N LEU A 67 -7.02 -20.26 7.57
CA LEU A 67 -8.24 -20.41 6.76
C LEU A 67 -9.27 -19.31 7.03
N THR A 68 -9.40 -18.86 8.28
CA THR A 68 -10.32 -17.77 8.61
C THR A 68 -9.89 -16.44 7.98
N GLU A 69 -8.59 -16.24 7.77
CA GLU A 69 -8.03 -15.01 7.16
C GLU A 69 -8.42 -14.87 5.67
N PHE A 70 -8.88 -15.93 4.99
CA PHE A 70 -9.45 -15.81 3.64
C PHE A 70 -10.67 -14.89 3.59
N ALA A 71 -11.38 -14.72 4.71
CA ALA A 71 -12.50 -13.80 4.82
C ALA A 71 -12.09 -12.35 4.50
N ASP A 72 -10.83 -11.95 4.73
CA ASP A 72 -10.32 -10.62 4.37
C ASP A 72 -10.50 -10.35 2.87
N THR A 73 -10.08 -11.31 2.05
CA THR A 73 -10.23 -11.26 0.59
C THR A 73 -11.69 -11.23 0.19
N VAL A 74 -12.53 -12.05 0.85
CA VAL A 74 -13.98 -12.06 0.60
C VAL A 74 -14.57 -10.67 0.89
N PHE A 75 -14.22 -10.03 2.01
CA PHE A 75 -14.70 -8.69 2.33
C PHE A 75 -14.25 -7.64 1.31
N PHE A 76 -13.00 -7.70 0.82
CA PHE A 76 -12.53 -6.79 -0.23
C PHE A 76 -13.34 -6.94 -1.54
N VAL A 77 -13.61 -8.17 -1.95
CA VAL A 77 -14.42 -8.45 -3.16
C VAL A 77 -15.86 -7.96 -2.99
N LEU A 78 -16.49 -8.29 -1.86
CA LEU A 78 -17.89 -7.96 -1.57
C LEU A 78 -18.11 -6.44 -1.38
N ARG A 79 -17.12 -5.71 -0.86
CA ARG A 79 -17.14 -4.25 -0.72
C ARG A 79 -16.65 -3.48 -1.95
N LYS A 80 -16.26 -4.19 -3.03
CA LYS A 80 -15.70 -3.58 -4.24
C LYS A 80 -14.44 -2.73 -3.97
N LYS A 81 -13.55 -3.26 -3.12
CA LYS A 81 -12.25 -2.64 -2.79
C LYS A 81 -11.09 -3.43 -3.39
N GLN A 82 -11.11 -3.60 -4.71
CA GLN A 82 -10.12 -4.39 -5.47
C GLN A 82 -8.69 -3.85 -5.33
N SER A 83 -8.50 -2.55 -5.10
CA SER A 83 -7.19 -1.96 -4.84
C SER A 83 -6.50 -2.51 -3.58
N GLN A 84 -7.24 -3.16 -2.68
CA GLN A 84 -6.69 -3.83 -1.50
C GLN A 84 -6.17 -5.24 -1.81
N ILE A 85 -6.63 -5.86 -2.91
CA ILE A 85 -6.21 -7.18 -3.37
C ILE A 85 -4.92 -7.03 -4.19
N THR A 86 -3.84 -6.74 -3.48
CA THR A 86 -2.50 -6.55 -4.07
C THR A 86 -1.79 -7.88 -4.30
N ASP A 87 -0.71 -7.89 -5.08
CA ASP A 87 0.14 -9.07 -5.26
C ASP A 87 0.68 -9.60 -3.93
N LEU A 88 1.07 -8.69 -3.02
CA LEU A 88 1.49 -9.02 -1.66
C LEU A 88 0.38 -9.77 -0.91
N HIS A 89 -0.86 -9.26 -0.98
CA HIS A 89 -2.02 -9.85 -0.32
C HIS A 89 -2.31 -11.26 -0.87
N VAL A 90 -2.38 -11.40 -2.19
CA VAL A 90 -2.69 -12.68 -2.85
C VAL A 90 -1.59 -13.71 -2.59
N TYR A 91 -0.32 -13.33 -2.71
CA TYR A 91 0.81 -14.20 -2.39
C TYR A 91 0.74 -14.67 -0.93
N HIS A 92 0.53 -13.74 0.00
CA HIS A 92 0.44 -14.03 1.43
C HIS A 92 -0.70 -15.01 1.78
N HIS A 93 -1.93 -14.69 1.39
CA HIS A 93 -3.10 -15.51 1.75
C HIS A 93 -3.19 -16.82 0.97
N SER A 94 -2.46 -16.97 -0.14
CA SER A 94 -2.36 -18.25 -0.83
C SER A 94 -1.32 -19.18 -0.18
N LEU A 95 -0.17 -18.64 0.21
CA LEU A 95 0.95 -19.45 0.67
C LEU A 95 0.89 -19.78 2.16
N THR A 96 0.48 -18.84 3.01
CA THR A 96 0.51 -19.06 4.48
C THR A 96 -0.40 -20.19 4.96
N PRO A 97 -1.62 -20.42 4.42
CA PRO A 97 -2.43 -21.58 4.83
C PRO A 97 -1.84 -22.91 4.35
N MET A 98 -1.20 -22.92 3.17
CA MET A 98 -0.52 -24.09 2.62
C MET A 98 0.70 -24.46 3.48
N GLU A 99 1.53 -23.47 3.81
CA GLU A 99 2.68 -23.61 4.70
C GLU A 99 2.25 -24.11 6.09
N ALA A 100 1.22 -23.48 6.68
CA ALA A 100 0.69 -23.88 7.98
C ALA A 100 0.15 -25.33 7.97
N TRP A 101 -0.49 -25.76 6.88
CA TRP A 101 -0.94 -27.14 6.71
C TRP A 101 0.22 -28.13 6.67
N ILE A 102 1.25 -27.87 5.87
CA ILE A 102 2.43 -28.74 5.75
C ILE A 102 3.14 -28.85 7.10
N LEU A 103 3.41 -27.72 7.76
CA LEU A 103 4.10 -27.70 9.05
C LEU A 103 3.28 -28.41 10.13
N THR A 104 1.98 -28.14 10.22
CA THR A 104 1.12 -28.82 11.20
C THR A 104 1.03 -30.33 10.94
N LYS A 105 1.03 -30.75 9.68
CA LYS A 105 0.88 -32.16 9.33
C LYS A 105 2.13 -32.98 9.62
N PHE A 106 3.31 -32.40 9.40
CA PHE A 106 4.57 -33.16 9.42
C PHE A 106 5.55 -32.74 10.54
N ILE A 107 5.52 -31.48 10.97
CA ILE A 107 6.55 -30.86 11.85
C ILE A 107 5.86 -29.84 12.78
N ALA A 108 4.88 -30.31 13.55
CA ALA A 108 4.12 -29.46 14.45
C ALA A 108 4.96 -29.10 15.70
N GLY A 109 5.66 -27.97 15.69
CA GLY A 109 6.39 -27.52 16.87
C GLY A 109 7.84 -27.11 16.59
N GLY A 110 8.59 -26.96 17.67
CA GLY A 110 10.01 -26.61 17.64
C GLY A 110 10.32 -25.32 16.86
N ASN A 111 11.44 -25.31 16.15
CA ASN A 111 12.01 -24.13 15.50
C ASN A 111 11.05 -23.44 14.51
N ALA A 112 10.18 -24.21 13.84
CA ALA A 112 9.20 -23.68 12.89
C ALA A 112 8.11 -22.81 13.55
N THR A 113 7.95 -22.87 14.87
CA THR A 113 6.93 -22.09 15.59
C THR A 113 7.42 -20.72 16.06
N PHE A 114 8.71 -20.41 15.94
CA PHE A 114 9.23 -19.08 16.29
C PHE A 114 8.59 -17.97 15.44
N PRO A 115 8.51 -18.08 14.10
CA PRO A 115 7.78 -17.13 13.27
C PRO A 115 6.32 -16.97 13.67
N ASN A 116 5.65 -18.06 14.10
CA ASN A 116 4.25 -18.04 14.49
C ASN A 116 4.00 -17.13 15.71
N ILE A 117 4.90 -17.13 16.70
CA ILE A 117 4.79 -16.24 17.87
C ILE A 117 4.76 -14.79 17.42
N ILE A 118 5.76 -14.39 16.63
CA ILE A 118 5.92 -13.01 16.20
C ILE A 118 4.74 -12.63 15.30
N ASN A 119 4.36 -13.51 14.38
CA ASN A 119 3.19 -13.32 13.51
C ASN A 119 1.91 -13.11 14.31
N ASN A 120 1.65 -13.90 15.35
CA ASN A 120 0.47 -13.75 16.19
C ASN A 120 0.47 -12.41 16.93
N PHE A 121 1.61 -11.97 17.47
CA PHE A 121 1.73 -10.65 18.07
C PHE A 121 1.43 -9.53 17.07
N VAL A 122 2.01 -9.60 15.87
CA VAL A 122 1.78 -8.60 14.82
C VAL A 122 0.33 -8.65 14.31
N HIS A 123 -0.29 -9.82 14.23
CA HIS A 123 -1.69 -9.98 13.85
C HIS A 123 -2.65 -9.36 14.88
N VAL A 124 -2.34 -9.43 16.18
CA VAL A 124 -3.09 -8.68 17.21
C VAL A 124 -3.09 -7.19 16.87
N LEU A 125 -1.93 -6.61 16.55
CA LEU A 125 -1.82 -5.19 16.21
C LEU A 125 -2.52 -4.84 14.89
N MET A 126 -2.33 -5.67 13.86
CA MET A 126 -2.89 -5.46 12.52
C MET A 126 -4.42 -5.54 12.52
N TYR A 127 -4.99 -6.60 13.10
CA TYR A 127 -6.45 -6.74 13.15
C TYR A 127 -7.10 -5.74 14.10
N PHE A 128 -6.40 -5.31 15.15
CA PHE A 128 -6.87 -4.21 15.98
C PHE A 128 -6.93 -2.90 15.19
N TYR A 129 -5.91 -2.62 14.37
CA TYR A 129 -5.95 -1.49 13.45
C TYR A 129 -7.13 -1.61 12.47
N TYR A 130 -7.34 -2.77 11.84
CA TYR A 130 -8.45 -2.96 10.91
C TYR A 130 -9.82 -2.82 11.58
N MET A 131 -9.97 -3.32 12.80
CA MET A 131 -11.17 -3.12 13.61
C MET A 131 -11.45 -1.63 13.82
N LEU A 132 -10.47 -0.85 14.28
CA LEU A 132 -10.62 0.59 14.50
C LEU A 132 -10.89 1.34 13.19
N SER A 133 -10.25 0.93 12.10
CA SER A 133 -10.47 1.54 10.78
C SER A 133 -11.91 1.32 10.29
N ALA A 134 -12.52 0.17 10.61
CA ALA A 134 -13.92 -0.13 10.28
C ALA A 134 -14.93 0.60 11.19
N MET A 135 -14.52 1.11 12.35
CA MET A 135 -15.37 1.93 13.23
C MET A 135 -15.62 3.35 12.68
N GLY A 136 -15.03 3.71 11.55
CA GLY A 136 -15.35 4.90 10.76
C GLY A 136 -14.58 6.16 11.16
N PRO A 137 -14.92 7.33 10.57
CA PRO A 137 -14.10 8.55 10.62
C PRO A 137 -13.78 9.05 12.04
N ARG A 138 -14.70 8.83 12.98
CA ARG A 138 -14.52 9.17 14.39
C ARG A 138 -13.29 8.51 15.01
N TYR A 139 -12.94 7.29 14.59
CA TYR A 139 -11.81 6.52 15.10
C TYR A 139 -10.59 6.57 14.18
N GLN A 140 -10.79 6.68 12.87
CA GLN A 140 -9.72 6.72 11.86
C GLN A 140 -8.71 7.86 12.10
N LYS A 141 -9.16 9.01 12.62
CA LYS A 141 -8.28 10.13 12.99
C LYS A 141 -7.19 9.78 14.02
N TYR A 142 -7.38 8.72 14.82
CA TYR A 142 -6.39 8.26 15.79
C TYR A 142 -5.40 7.23 15.22
N LEU A 143 -5.55 6.84 13.94
CA LEU A 143 -4.76 5.80 13.28
C LEU A 143 -3.49 6.33 12.60
N TRP A 144 -2.85 7.35 13.19
CA TRP A 144 -1.60 7.95 12.72
C TRP A 144 -0.43 6.97 12.65
N TRP A 145 -0.53 5.84 13.35
CA TRP A 145 0.53 4.84 13.49
C TRP A 145 0.53 3.75 12.40
N LYS A 146 -0.24 3.91 11.32
CA LYS A 146 -0.28 2.98 10.18
C LYS A 146 1.12 2.62 9.67
N LYS A 147 2.01 3.62 9.55
CA LYS A 147 3.39 3.43 9.08
C LYS A 147 4.19 2.50 10.02
N TYR A 148 4.09 2.71 11.33
CA TYR A 148 4.80 1.90 12.33
C TYR A 148 4.35 0.43 12.31
N MET A 149 3.09 0.16 11.95
CA MET A 149 2.64 -1.23 11.75
C MET A 149 3.42 -1.94 10.64
N THR A 150 3.65 -1.26 9.51
CA THR A 150 4.45 -1.81 8.41
C THR A 150 5.91 -2.00 8.83
N GLU A 151 6.45 -1.08 9.62
CA GLU A 151 7.81 -1.21 10.18
C GLU A 151 7.93 -2.41 11.12
N VAL A 152 6.94 -2.65 11.98
CA VAL A 152 6.88 -3.83 12.85
C VAL A 152 6.79 -5.13 12.03
N GLN A 153 6.00 -5.15 10.94
CA GLN A 153 5.95 -6.30 10.02
C GLN A 153 7.31 -6.58 9.35
N ILE A 154 8.03 -5.53 8.94
CA ILE A 154 9.39 -5.66 8.39
C ILE A 154 10.35 -6.22 9.43
N ILE A 155 10.33 -5.68 10.65
CA ILE A 155 11.16 -6.17 11.77
C ILE A 155 10.88 -7.65 12.06
N GLN A 156 9.61 -8.07 12.04
CA GLN A 156 9.24 -9.49 12.17
C GLN A 156 10.00 -10.36 11.17
N PHE A 157 10.00 -10.01 9.87
CA PHE A 157 10.66 -10.84 8.87
C PHE A 157 12.19 -10.87 9.06
N ILE A 158 12.79 -9.76 9.47
CA ILE A 158 14.23 -9.71 9.81
C ILE A 158 14.55 -10.67 10.96
N LEU A 159 13.74 -10.67 12.02
CA LEU A 159 13.91 -11.60 13.16
C LEU A 159 13.74 -13.06 12.74
N CYS A 160 12.72 -13.36 11.94
CA CYS A 160 12.47 -14.72 11.42
C CYS A 160 13.62 -15.21 10.52
N ILE A 161 14.16 -14.34 9.66
CA ILE A 161 15.32 -14.65 8.80
C ILE A 161 16.55 -14.94 9.68
N GLY A 162 16.84 -14.09 10.65
CA GLY A 162 17.97 -14.29 11.57
C GLY A 162 17.86 -15.62 12.32
N HIS A 163 16.67 -15.97 12.82
CA HIS A 163 16.41 -17.24 13.49
C HIS A 163 16.60 -18.45 12.55
N CYS A 164 16.14 -18.36 11.30
CA CYS A 164 16.34 -19.44 10.32
C CYS A 164 17.81 -19.62 9.93
N ILE A 165 18.54 -18.51 9.73
CA ILE A 165 19.99 -18.55 9.45
C ILE A 165 20.73 -19.19 10.63
N ASN A 166 20.40 -18.80 11.86
CA ASN A 166 21.01 -19.37 13.06
C ASN A 166 20.84 -20.90 13.10
N ALA A 167 19.63 -21.40 12.83
CA ALA A 167 19.37 -22.83 12.80
C ALA A 167 20.18 -23.59 11.72
N LEU A 168 20.39 -22.97 10.56
CA LEU A 168 21.16 -23.57 9.45
C LEU A 168 22.66 -23.62 9.74
N VAL A 169 23.20 -22.57 10.38
CA VAL A 169 24.64 -22.40 10.63
C VAL A 169 25.11 -23.15 11.89
N THR A 170 24.28 -23.22 12.94
CA THR A 170 24.67 -23.83 14.22
C THR A 170 24.60 -25.36 14.24
N GLY A 171 24.24 -26.00 13.14
CA GLY A 171 24.08 -27.46 13.08
C GLY A 171 22.88 -27.97 13.86
N CYS A 172 21.83 -27.16 14.00
CA CYS A 172 20.59 -27.53 14.68
C CYS A 172 20.02 -28.84 14.11
N PRO A 173 19.63 -29.83 14.94
CA PRO A 173 19.01 -31.08 14.47
C PRO A 173 17.57 -30.90 13.96
N PHE A 174 17.12 -29.66 13.76
CA PHE A 174 15.88 -29.37 13.06
C PHE A 174 16.06 -29.57 11.54
N PRO A 175 15.05 -30.06 10.80
CA PRO A 175 15.19 -30.37 9.38
C PRO A 175 15.67 -29.17 8.54
N ARG A 176 16.91 -29.25 8.04
CA ARG A 176 17.54 -28.18 7.25
C ARG A 176 16.71 -27.76 6.04
N PHE A 177 16.12 -28.72 5.34
CA PHE A 177 15.25 -28.45 4.20
C PHE A 177 14.11 -27.48 4.56
N ILE A 178 13.49 -27.68 5.72
CA ILE A 178 12.36 -26.87 6.19
C ILE A 178 12.84 -25.49 6.63
N SER A 179 13.96 -25.40 7.36
CA SER A 179 14.57 -24.10 7.68
C SER A 179 14.94 -23.31 6.43
N THR A 180 15.42 -23.97 5.37
CA THR A 180 15.72 -23.32 4.08
C THR A 180 14.45 -22.81 3.41
N LEU A 181 13.37 -23.59 3.38
CA LEU A 181 12.09 -23.13 2.82
C LEU A 181 11.52 -21.94 3.58
N LEU A 182 11.53 -21.99 4.93
CA LEU A 182 11.12 -20.88 5.79
C LEU A 182 11.96 -19.62 5.54
N LEU A 183 13.27 -19.77 5.38
CA LEU A 183 14.18 -18.68 5.07
C LEU A 183 13.86 -18.02 3.72
N ILE A 184 13.67 -18.84 2.67
CA ILE A 184 13.31 -18.35 1.33
C ILE A 184 11.98 -17.59 1.39
N ASN A 185 10.97 -18.19 2.04
CA ASN A 185 9.64 -17.58 2.16
C ASN A 185 9.67 -16.25 2.92
N ALA A 186 10.33 -16.21 4.08
CA ALA A 186 10.50 -14.98 4.85
C ALA A 186 11.27 -13.90 4.08
N SER A 187 12.24 -14.27 3.25
CA SER A 187 12.99 -13.34 2.40
C SER A 187 12.11 -12.74 1.29
N ILE A 188 11.24 -13.55 0.67
CA ILE A 188 10.26 -13.07 -0.32
C ILE A 188 9.29 -12.09 0.34
N PHE A 189 8.75 -12.43 1.52
CA PHE A 189 7.88 -11.51 2.25
C PHE A 189 8.58 -10.20 2.61
N LEU A 190 9.83 -10.27 3.10
CA LEU A 190 10.60 -9.06 3.38
C LEU A 190 10.72 -8.19 2.13
N ALA A 191 11.05 -8.77 0.97
CA ALA A 191 11.14 -8.03 -0.28
C ALA A 191 9.81 -7.37 -0.68
N LEU A 192 8.69 -8.11 -0.57
CA LEU A 192 7.35 -7.59 -0.89
C LEU A 192 6.93 -6.47 0.07
N PHE A 193 7.18 -6.61 1.37
CA PHE A 193 6.88 -5.58 2.37
C PHE A 193 7.77 -4.34 2.21
N MET A 194 9.04 -4.52 1.88
CA MET A 194 9.94 -3.41 1.57
C MET A 194 9.49 -2.66 0.32
N ASN A 195 9.07 -3.39 -0.72
CA ASN A 195 8.49 -2.79 -1.92
C ASN A 195 7.22 -2.00 -1.59
N PHE A 196 6.29 -2.59 -0.84
CA PHE A 196 5.08 -1.91 -0.35
C PHE A 196 5.41 -0.65 0.46
N TYR A 197 6.38 -0.72 1.37
CA TYR A 197 6.80 0.41 2.20
C TYR A 197 7.39 1.55 1.38
N ILE A 198 8.26 1.23 0.41
CA ILE A 198 8.87 2.23 -0.47
C ILE A 198 7.80 2.92 -1.31
N GLN A 199 6.87 2.15 -1.89
CA GLN A 199 5.80 2.70 -2.71
C GLN A 199 4.82 3.55 -1.91
N SER A 200 4.47 3.11 -0.69
CA SER A 200 3.44 3.77 0.12
C SER A 200 3.93 4.97 0.93
N TYR A 201 5.22 4.99 1.32
CA TYR A 201 5.72 5.98 2.30
C TYR A 201 6.95 6.76 1.83
N LYS A 202 7.73 6.27 0.86
CA LYS A 202 8.96 6.95 0.41
C LYS A 202 8.85 7.57 -0.97
N ARG A 203 8.12 6.95 -1.90
CA ARG A 203 7.85 7.57 -3.21
C ARG A 203 6.84 8.70 -3.01
N ARG A 204 7.28 9.94 -3.28
CA ARG A 204 6.35 11.07 -3.43
C ARG A 204 5.49 10.84 -4.67
N PRO A 205 4.18 11.17 -4.65
CA PRO A 205 3.38 11.21 -5.86
C PRO A 205 4.08 12.09 -6.91
N LYS A 206 4.16 11.61 -8.15
CA LYS A 206 4.79 12.33 -9.28
C LYS A 206 4.12 13.69 -9.57
N ALA A 207 2.93 13.95 -9.01
CA ALA A 207 2.20 15.21 -9.14
C ALA A 207 2.96 16.44 -8.62
N VAL A 208 3.83 16.29 -7.60
CA VAL A 208 4.55 17.44 -7.01
C VAL A 208 5.77 17.87 -7.84
N MET A 209 6.27 17.03 -8.75
CA MET A 209 7.42 17.38 -9.62
C MET A 209 6.99 18.13 -10.89
N ALA A 210 5.73 17.98 -11.31
CA ALA A 210 5.17 18.76 -12.41
C ALA A 210 4.97 20.23 -11.99
N GLY A 211 4.52 20.48 -10.75
CA GLY A 211 4.38 21.84 -10.21
C GLY A 211 5.70 22.62 -10.12
N SER A 212 6.81 21.95 -9.74
CA SER A 212 8.13 22.59 -9.68
C SER A 212 8.74 22.90 -11.05
N THR A 213 8.29 22.20 -12.10
CA THR A 213 8.72 22.49 -13.48
C THR A 213 7.88 23.63 -14.06
N VAL A 214 6.58 23.68 -13.74
CA VAL A 214 5.70 24.79 -14.13
C VAL A 214 6.09 26.09 -13.42
N GLU A 215 6.38 26.08 -12.10
CA GLU A 215 6.89 27.27 -11.39
C GLU A 215 8.21 27.77 -11.99
N LYS A 216 9.14 26.88 -12.36
CA LYS A 216 10.41 27.27 -12.99
C LYS A 216 10.25 27.80 -14.41
N VAL A 217 9.28 27.29 -15.17
CA VAL A 217 8.96 27.79 -16.52
C VAL A 217 8.20 29.11 -16.44
N GLU A 218 7.32 29.30 -15.45
CA GLU A 218 6.58 30.54 -15.23
C GLU A 218 7.48 31.66 -14.69
N GLU A 219 8.47 31.33 -13.85
CA GLU A 219 9.50 32.26 -13.37
C GLU A 219 10.50 32.63 -14.49
N ALA A 220 10.85 31.69 -15.37
CA ALA A 220 11.65 31.97 -16.57
C ALA A 220 10.89 32.86 -17.59
N ALA A 221 9.60 32.59 -17.81
CA ALA A 221 8.75 33.41 -18.69
C ALA A 221 8.48 34.82 -18.12
N LYS A 222 8.36 34.95 -16.79
CA LYS A 222 8.27 36.27 -16.14
C LYS A 222 9.56 37.07 -16.33
N ASN A 223 10.73 36.44 -16.21
CA ASN A 223 12.02 37.12 -16.42
C ASN A 223 12.24 37.54 -17.89
N GLU A 224 11.88 36.72 -18.88
CA GLU A 224 11.91 37.11 -20.30
C GLU A 224 10.92 38.25 -20.62
N SER A 225 9.74 38.27 -19.97
CA SER A 225 8.75 39.34 -20.16
C SER A 225 9.15 40.68 -19.53
N VAL A 226 10.00 40.65 -18.49
CA VAL A 226 10.57 41.84 -17.86
C VAL A 226 11.68 42.41 -18.75
N GLU A 227 12.52 41.57 -19.33
CA GLU A 227 13.58 41.97 -20.26
C GLU A 227 13.02 42.54 -21.58
N ALA A 228 11.90 41.99 -22.09
CA ALA A 228 11.19 42.54 -23.25
C ALA A 228 10.49 43.88 -22.99
N LYS A 229 10.07 44.15 -21.75
CA LYS A 229 9.49 45.45 -21.35
C LYS A 229 10.55 46.53 -21.15
N GLU A 230 11.76 46.16 -20.71
CA GLU A 230 12.86 47.10 -20.53
C GLU A 230 13.40 47.65 -21.87
N VAL A 231 13.37 46.83 -22.94
CA VAL A 231 13.70 47.26 -24.30
C VAL A 231 12.65 48.22 -24.89
N ASN A 232 11.37 48.02 -24.55
CA ASN A 232 10.28 48.85 -25.10
C ASN A 232 10.13 50.21 -24.39
N ASN A 233 10.54 50.31 -23.12
CA ASN A 233 10.46 51.56 -22.36
C ASN A 233 11.42 52.66 -22.85
N ASN A 234 12.48 52.31 -23.59
CA ASN A 234 13.35 53.30 -24.22
C ASN A 234 12.80 53.89 -25.54
N THR A 235 11.63 53.44 -26.02
CA THR A 235 11.03 53.90 -27.28
C THR A 235 9.71 54.65 -27.08
N VAL A 236 9.16 54.71 -25.86
CA VAL A 236 7.82 55.30 -25.58
C VAL A 236 7.87 56.50 -24.62
N GLU A 237 9.05 57.08 -24.37
CA GLU A 237 9.17 58.36 -23.63
C GLU A 237 8.90 59.60 -24.52
N SER A 238 7.94 59.47 -25.44
CA SER A 238 7.37 60.57 -26.20
C SER A 238 5.96 60.14 -26.58
N VAL A 239 4.97 60.92 -26.13
CA VAL A 239 3.49 60.73 -26.21
C VAL A 239 2.92 60.43 -24.81
N GLU A 240 2.75 61.47 -23.99
CA GLU A 240 1.46 62.18 -23.74
C GLU A 240 0.74 61.55 -22.53
N LEU A 241 0.83 62.13 -21.33
CA LEU A 241 -0.01 63.22 -20.79
C LEU A 241 -1.52 62.93 -20.86
N LEU A 242 -2.16 63.09 -19.69
CA LEU A 242 -3.60 62.99 -19.37
C LEU A 242 -4.05 61.54 -19.12
N GLU A 243 -4.64 61.12 -18.00
CA GLU A 243 -5.59 61.79 -17.12
C GLU A 243 -5.60 61.11 -15.72
N LYS A 244 -6.09 61.86 -14.74
CA LYS A 244 -6.09 61.61 -13.29
C LYS A 244 -7.40 60.97 -12.80
N GLN A 245 -7.32 60.37 -11.60
CA GLN A 245 -8.37 60.25 -10.54
C GLN A 245 -9.51 59.23 -10.77
N ASP A 246 -10.11 58.57 -9.77
CA ASP A 246 -10.15 58.74 -8.31
C ASP A 246 -10.55 57.42 -7.57
N LYS A 247 -10.57 57.51 -6.23
CA LYS A 247 -10.49 56.52 -5.13
C LYS A 247 -11.76 55.76 -4.67
N SER A 248 -11.48 54.85 -3.70
CA SER A 248 -12.24 54.38 -2.49
C SER A 248 -13.25 53.25 -2.66
N GLU A 249 -13.10 52.05 -2.03
CA GLU A 249 -13.18 51.65 -0.59
C GLU A 249 -14.56 51.85 0.05
N ASP A 250 -15.27 50.77 0.42
CA ASP A 250 -15.37 50.27 1.81
C ASP A 250 -16.25 48.98 1.92
N SER A 251 -16.03 48.21 2.99
CA SER A 251 -16.74 47.00 3.46
C SER A 251 -17.44 47.34 4.81
N PRO A 252 -18.47 46.63 5.35
CA PRO A 252 -18.23 45.45 6.20
C PRO A 252 -19.37 44.40 6.30
N VAL A 253 -19.06 43.39 7.11
CA VAL A 253 -19.62 42.03 7.37
C VAL A 253 -20.76 41.99 8.42
N GLU A 254 -21.68 41.00 8.31
CA GLU A 254 -22.31 40.10 9.33
C GLU A 254 -23.63 39.49 8.75
N GLU A 255 -24.28 38.41 9.22
CA GLU A 255 -23.96 37.07 9.75
C GLU A 255 -25.31 36.27 9.76
N LEU A 256 -25.29 34.93 9.60
CA LEU A 256 -26.23 33.90 10.18
C LEU A 256 -27.71 33.74 9.72
N LYS A 257 -28.03 32.66 8.97
CA LYS A 257 -28.64 31.36 9.43
C LYS A 257 -29.48 30.58 8.37
N HIS A 258 -29.23 29.25 8.37
CA HIS A 258 -30.13 28.09 8.13
C HIS A 258 -30.55 27.63 6.73
N ALA A 259 -30.05 26.43 6.36
CA ALA A 259 -30.76 25.23 5.84
C ALA A 259 -29.67 24.14 5.68
N GLU A 260 -29.55 23.08 6.48
CA GLU A 260 -30.36 21.85 6.52
C GLU A 260 -30.83 21.33 5.15
N GLU A 261 -29.89 20.89 4.31
CA GLU A 261 -29.99 19.70 3.46
C GLU A 261 -28.64 19.45 2.75
N VAL A 262 -28.39 18.19 2.38
CA VAL A 262 -27.27 17.69 1.56
C VAL A 262 -25.95 17.39 2.29
N SER A 263 -25.75 16.13 2.68
CA SER A 263 -24.46 15.41 2.53
C SER A 263 -24.59 13.91 2.83
N GLU A 264 -25.23 13.17 1.94
CA GLU A 264 -24.92 11.74 1.74
C GLU A 264 -24.13 11.60 0.43
N GLU A 265 -22.90 12.07 0.43
CA GLU A 265 -21.91 11.71 -0.61
C GLU A 265 -20.49 11.93 -0.07
N ALA A 266 -19.88 10.85 0.44
CA ALA A 266 -18.43 10.67 0.57
C ALA A 266 -18.15 9.32 1.27
N CYS A 267 -18.37 8.22 0.55
CA CYS A 267 -17.75 6.93 0.88
C CYS A 267 -16.47 6.76 0.06
N GLU A 268 -15.54 7.71 0.19
CA GLU A 268 -14.17 7.58 -0.30
C GLU A 268 -13.19 8.01 0.79
N GLU A 269 -12.53 7.02 1.39
CA GLU A 269 -11.18 7.24 1.92
C GLU A 269 -10.18 6.83 0.83
N PRO A 270 -9.15 7.65 0.58
CA PRO A 270 -8.25 7.47 -0.54
C PRO A 270 -7.27 6.32 -0.28
N SER A 271 -7.21 5.38 -1.23
CA SER A 271 -5.92 4.85 -1.63
C SER A 271 -5.11 6.01 -2.16
N VAL A 272 -3.91 6.23 -1.62
CA VAL A 272 -2.96 7.21 -2.17
C VAL A 272 -2.46 6.70 -3.53
N VAL A 273 -3.26 6.95 -4.56
CA VAL A 273 -2.85 7.23 -5.92
C VAL A 273 -3.67 8.46 -6.27
N GLU A 274 -3.01 9.61 -6.23
CA GLU A 274 -3.54 10.88 -6.70
C GLU A 274 -3.88 10.72 -8.18
N GLU A 275 -5.17 10.54 -8.47
CA GLU A 275 -5.72 10.72 -9.81
C GLU A 275 -5.62 12.22 -10.09
N LEU A 276 -4.56 12.59 -10.83
CA LEU A 276 -4.47 13.89 -11.47
C LEU A 276 -5.70 14.01 -12.37
N ALA A 277 -6.72 14.73 -11.91
CA ALA A 277 -7.62 15.40 -12.83
C ALA A 277 -6.71 16.23 -13.75
N GLU A 278 -6.66 15.89 -15.04
CA GLU A 278 -6.06 16.77 -16.03
C GLU A 278 -6.69 18.16 -15.81
N PRO A 279 -5.89 19.20 -15.55
CA PRO A 279 -6.45 20.54 -15.52
C PRO A 279 -7.06 20.76 -16.91
N ALA A 280 -8.35 21.10 -16.95
CA ALA A 280 -8.97 21.54 -18.19
C ALA A 280 -8.05 22.63 -18.78
N LEU A 281 -7.47 22.34 -19.94
CA LEU A 281 -6.60 23.28 -20.61
C LEU A 281 -7.39 24.59 -20.80
N PRO A 282 -6.76 25.76 -20.59
CA PRO A 282 -7.36 27.04 -20.96
C PRO A 282 -7.97 26.94 -22.36
N LYS A 283 -9.15 27.53 -22.58
CA LYS A 283 -9.93 27.32 -23.82
C LYS A 283 -9.11 27.59 -25.09
N ASP A 284 -8.21 28.56 -25.02
CA ASP A 284 -7.23 28.92 -26.04
C ASP A 284 -6.22 27.81 -26.37
N VAL A 285 -5.78 27.04 -25.37
CA VAL A 285 -4.86 25.91 -25.59
C VAL A 285 -5.61 24.67 -26.09
N THR A 286 -6.86 24.48 -25.64
CA THR A 286 -7.72 23.39 -26.15
C THR A 286 -8.03 23.59 -27.63
N GLU A 287 -8.34 24.82 -28.06
CA GLU A 287 -8.56 25.17 -29.46
C GLU A 287 -7.28 25.04 -30.31
N ALA A 288 -6.11 25.41 -29.76
CA ALA A 288 -4.82 25.23 -30.43
C ALA A 288 -4.44 23.76 -30.64
N VAL A 289 -4.71 22.89 -29.65
CA VAL A 289 -4.45 21.45 -29.71
C VAL A 289 -5.38 20.76 -30.72
N GLU A 290 -6.66 21.16 -30.77
CA GLU A 290 -7.61 20.64 -31.76
C GLU A 290 -7.21 21.05 -33.19
N GLY A 291 -6.75 22.29 -33.37
CA GLY A 291 -6.22 22.78 -34.65
C GLY A 291 -4.95 22.05 -35.10
N LEU A 292 -4.07 21.68 -34.17
CA LEU A 292 -2.89 20.86 -34.45
C LEU A 292 -3.26 19.41 -34.80
N ARG A 293 -4.23 18.82 -34.09
CA ARG A 293 -4.75 17.47 -34.42
C ARG A 293 -5.32 17.40 -35.82
N GLN A 294 -6.13 18.39 -36.23
CA GLN A 294 -6.67 18.41 -37.59
C GLN A 294 -5.57 18.53 -38.64
N ARG A 295 -4.55 19.36 -38.41
CA ARG A 295 -3.40 19.49 -39.33
C ARG A 295 -2.56 18.21 -39.44
N ILE A 296 -2.41 17.46 -38.35
CA ILE A 296 -1.67 16.17 -38.34
C ILE A 296 -2.44 15.12 -39.14
N VAL A 297 -3.76 15.03 -38.97
CA VAL A 297 -4.60 14.10 -39.75
C VAL A 297 -4.56 14.43 -41.24
N THR A 298 -4.59 15.72 -41.61
CA THR A 298 -4.45 16.13 -43.03
C THR A 298 -3.06 15.83 -43.59
N LEU A 299 -2.02 15.82 -42.74
CA LEU A 299 -0.65 15.46 -43.16
C LEU A 299 -0.46 13.94 -43.31
N GLU A 300 -1.12 13.12 -42.49
CA GLU A 300 -1.10 11.65 -42.64
C GLU A 300 -1.82 11.18 -43.91
N GLU A 301 -2.89 11.87 -44.35
CA GLU A 301 -3.57 11.58 -45.62
C GLU A 301 -2.73 11.93 -46.87
N LEU A 302 -1.66 12.71 -46.73
CA LEU A 302 -0.74 13.10 -47.81
C LEU A 302 0.49 12.19 -47.92
N ILE A 303 0.61 11.16 -47.07
CA ILE A 303 1.70 10.17 -47.13
C ILE A 303 1.23 8.96 -47.96
N PRO A 304 1.68 8.80 -49.22
CA PRO A 304 1.35 7.61 -49.99
C PRO A 304 2.04 6.37 -49.39
N GLU A 305 1.25 5.39 -48.94
CA GLU A 305 1.72 4.03 -48.65
C GLU A 305 2.13 3.35 -49.97
N ASP A 306 3.39 3.49 -50.35
CA ASP A 306 4.00 2.55 -51.30
C ASP A 306 5.47 2.32 -50.96
N ARG A 307 5.75 1.17 -50.33
CA ARG A 307 7.03 0.47 -50.54
C ARG A 307 6.88 -1.04 -50.34
N PRO A 308 7.32 -1.86 -51.32
CA PRO A 308 7.10 -3.29 -51.33
C PRO A 308 8.09 -4.08 -50.45
N SER A 309 7.60 -5.23 -49.99
CA SER A 309 8.32 -6.33 -49.36
C SER A 309 9.41 -6.92 -50.27
N ARG A 310 10.68 -6.89 -49.84
CA ARG A 310 11.76 -7.66 -50.46
C ARG A 310 12.90 -7.95 -49.49
N VAL A 311 12.93 -9.14 -48.89
CA VAL A 311 14.18 -9.85 -48.54
C VAL A 311 13.91 -11.35 -48.63
N GLU A 312 14.16 -11.91 -49.82
CA GLU A 312 14.52 -13.32 -50.02
C GLU A 312 16.05 -13.40 -50.03
N GLU A 313 16.57 -14.38 -49.28
CA GLU A 313 17.69 -15.25 -49.65
C GLU A 313 19.09 -14.65 -49.87
N VAL A 314 19.95 -14.69 -48.84
CA VAL A 314 21.40 -14.97 -48.99
C VAL A 314 21.92 -15.69 -47.74
N THR A 315 21.96 -17.02 -47.76
CA THR A 315 22.95 -17.83 -47.02
C THR A 315 23.52 -18.86 -47.98
N LYS A 316 24.74 -18.59 -48.44
CA LYS A 316 25.73 -19.57 -48.91
C LYS A 316 26.96 -19.41 -48.04
#